data_AF-A0A9N9EI06-F1
#
_entry.id   AF-A0A9N9EI06-F1
#
_cell.length_a   1.000
_cell.length_b   1.000
_cell.length_c   1.000
_cell.angle_alpha   90.00
_cell.angle_beta   90.00
_cell.angle_gamma   90.00
#
_symmetry.space_group_name_H-M   'P 1'
#
loop_
_entity.id
_entity.type
_entity.pdbx_description
1 polymer ?
#
loop_
_entity_poly.entity_id
_entity_poly.type
_entity_poly.pdbx_seq_one_letter_code
_entity_poly.pdbx_strand_id
1 'polypeptide(L)'
;NQNITHIQMSTTIQNIDQLSTEIKTSIPIWQDIEKSIIDILRAGLFYNKNKNIGFMDYYKKQLDELRKSEDQEQYIINKTRSLLPNEKIYDTKIKAFSNSYYKSEPKIRQAILNYLKLIYKIAKEYFITDEKREEELQAWLNS
;
A
#
# COMPACT_ATOMS: atom_id res chain seq x y z
N ASN A 1 7.11 27.19 -67.86
CA ASN A 1 6.62 25.82 -67.62
C ASN A 1 7.64 25.09 -66.77
N GLN A 2 7.14 24.43 -65.72
CA GLN A 2 7.81 23.50 -64.80
C GLN A 2 8.29 24.08 -63.46
N ASN A 3 7.30 24.03 -62.55
CA ASN A 3 7.35 23.87 -61.09
C ASN A 3 8.67 23.37 -60.50
N ILE A 4 9.14 24.05 -59.45
CA ILE A 4 9.94 23.42 -58.40
C ILE A 4 9.24 23.69 -57.07
N THR A 5 8.73 22.61 -56.50
CA THR A 5 7.97 22.50 -55.26
C THR A 5 8.80 22.85 -54.02
N HIS A 6 8.20 23.64 -53.14
CA HIS A 6 8.64 23.86 -51.76
C HIS A 6 8.64 22.55 -50.97
N ILE A 7 9.74 22.28 -50.27
CA ILE A 7 9.77 21.32 -49.16
C ILE A 7 10.19 22.11 -47.92
N GLN A 8 9.21 22.51 -47.11
CA GLN A 8 9.45 22.96 -45.74
C GLN A 8 9.65 21.73 -44.86
N MET A 9 10.84 21.57 -44.29
CA MET A 9 11.10 20.60 -43.23
C MET A 9 10.69 21.23 -41.90
N SER A 10 9.55 20.79 -41.36
CA SER A 10 9.13 21.09 -39.99
C SER A 10 9.94 20.26 -39.01
N THR A 11 10.87 20.88 -38.28
CA THR A 11 11.53 20.23 -37.15
C THR A 11 10.75 20.56 -35.89
N THR A 12 9.89 19.64 -35.47
CA THR A 12 9.20 19.71 -34.18
C THR A 12 10.24 19.53 -33.07
N ILE A 13 10.59 20.62 -32.39
CA ILE A 13 11.30 20.56 -31.12
C ILE A 13 10.32 20.00 -30.09
N GLN A 14 10.59 18.77 -29.63
CA GLN A 14 9.87 18.17 -28.52
C GLN A 14 10.10 19.05 -27.28
N ASN A 15 9.05 19.72 -26.83
CA ASN A 15 8.95 20.18 -25.45
C ASN A 15 9.04 18.92 -24.58
N ILE A 16 10.26 18.61 -24.12
CA ILE A 16 10.43 17.83 -22.91
C ILE A 16 9.94 18.78 -21.83
N ASP A 17 8.65 18.67 -21.52
CA ASP A 17 8.12 19.15 -20.26
C ASP A 17 9.03 18.58 -19.18
N GLN A 18 9.90 19.45 -18.70
CA GLN A 18 10.59 19.31 -17.44
C GLN A 18 9.52 19.50 -16.37
N LEU A 19 8.58 18.54 -16.32
CA LEU A 19 7.70 18.28 -15.21
C LEU A 19 8.64 17.82 -14.10
N SER A 20 9.18 18.84 -13.43
CA SER A 20 9.74 18.75 -12.10
C SER A 20 8.70 18.00 -11.29
N THR A 21 8.90 16.69 -11.14
CA THR A 21 8.03 15.83 -10.36
C THR A 21 8.17 16.27 -8.91
N GLU A 22 7.37 17.25 -8.52
CA GLU A 22 6.79 17.25 -7.18
C GLU A 22 6.12 15.89 -7.05
N ILE A 23 6.79 14.96 -6.38
CA ILE A 23 6.15 13.77 -5.85
C ILE A 23 5.18 14.31 -4.78
N LYS A 24 4.00 14.77 -5.21
CA LYS A 24 2.83 14.74 -4.36
C LYS A 24 2.69 13.27 -4.00
N THR A 25 3.12 12.91 -2.81
CA THR A 25 2.94 11.56 -2.28
C THR A 25 1.45 11.37 -2.11
N SER A 26 0.76 10.95 -3.18
CA SER A 26 -0.66 10.64 -3.13
C SER A 26 -0.86 9.58 -2.06
N ILE A 27 -1.90 9.75 -1.26
CA ILE A 27 -2.39 8.70 -0.37
C ILE A 27 -2.72 7.50 -1.27
N PRO A 28 -2.22 6.29 -0.95
CA PRO A 28 -2.54 5.09 -1.73
C PRO A 28 -4.05 4.84 -1.76
N ILE A 29 -4.54 4.38 -2.90
CA ILE A 29 -5.95 4.01 -3.12
C ILE A 29 -6.15 2.51 -2.96
N TRP A 30 -7.40 2.04 -2.95
CA TRP A 30 -7.70 0.64 -2.65
C TRP A 30 -7.03 -0.35 -3.64
N GLN A 31 -6.86 0.04 -4.91
CA GLN A 31 -6.19 -0.77 -5.93
C GLN A 31 -4.70 -0.98 -5.61
N ASP A 32 -4.04 0.01 -4.99
CA ASP A 32 -2.64 -0.12 -4.58
C ASP A 32 -2.52 -1.20 -3.48
N ILE A 33 -3.45 -1.19 -2.53
CA ILE A 33 -3.54 -2.20 -1.46
C ILE A 33 -3.82 -3.57 -2.05
N GLU A 34 -4.80 -3.68 -2.96
CA GLU A 34 -5.16 -4.92 -3.64
C GLU A 34 -3.94 -5.54 -4.33
N LYS A 35 -3.23 -4.74 -5.14
CA LYS A 35 -2.02 -5.16 -5.85
C LYS A 35 -0.96 -5.65 -4.88
N SER A 36 -0.76 -4.95 -3.77
CA SER A 36 0.23 -5.35 -2.77
C SER A 36 -0.12 -6.68 -2.08
N ILE A 37 -1.41 -6.96 -1.82
CA ILE A 37 -1.85 -8.26 -1.27
C ILE A 37 -1.61 -9.37 -2.30
N ILE A 38 -1.88 -9.12 -3.58
CA ILE A 38 -1.60 -10.07 -4.66
C ILE A 38 -0.09 -10.37 -4.75
N ASP A 39 0.77 -9.37 -4.58
CA ASP A 39 2.23 -9.57 -4.60
C ASP A 39 2.71 -10.42 -3.41
N ILE A 40 2.09 -10.29 -2.24
CA ILE A 40 2.32 -11.18 -1.09
C ILE A 40 1.93 -12.62 -1.43
N LEU A 41 0.75 -12.83 -2.04
CA LEU A 41 0.28 -14.15 -2.45
C LEU A 41 1.19 -14.76 -3.52
N ARG A 42 1.65 -13.98 -4.50
CA ARG A 42 2.65 -14.40 -5.50
C ARG A 42 3.95 -14.85 -4.84
N ALA A 43 4.43 -14.11 -3.84
CA ALA A 43 5.61 -14.52 -3.07
C ALA A 43 5.37 -15.82 -2.29
N GLY A 44 4.18 -16.00 -1.72
CA GLY A 44 3.78 -17.25 -1.06
C GLY A 44 3.78 -18.46 -2.02
N LEU A 45 3.23 -18.28 -3.22
CA LEU A 45 3.27 -19.30 -4.28
C LEU A 45 4.70 -19.65 -4.67
N PHE A 46 5.58 -18.66 -4.81
CA PHE A 46 6.99 -18.89 -5.14
C PHE A 46 7.70 -19.80 -4.12
N TYR A 47 7.34 -19.73 -2.84
CA TYR A 47 7.89 -20.61 -1.78
C TYR A 47 7.02 -21.83 -1.48
N ASN A 48 6.07 -22.18 -2.36
CA ASN A 48 5.18 -23.34 -2.20
C ASN A 48 4.42 -23.34 -0.86
N LYS A 49 4.04 -22.15 -0.35
CA LYS A 49 3.20 -22.06 0.85
C LYS A 49 1.87 -22.78 0.61
N ASN A 50 1.40 -23.52 1.61
CA ASN A 50 0.10 -24.19 1.54
C ASN A 50 -1.02 -23.16 1.34
N LYS A 51 -1.84 -23.36 0.30
CA LYS A 51 -2.86 -22.40 -0.15
C LYS A 51 -4.06 -22.28 0.79
N ASN A 52 -4.36 -23.34 1.55
CA ASN A 52 -5.63 -23.46 2.28
C ASN A 52 -5.49 -23.26 3.78
N ILE A 53 -4.29 -22.93 4.28
CA ILE A 53 -4.04 -22.73 5.71
C ILE A 53 -3.03 -21.59 5.93
N GLY A 54 -3.13 -20.95 7.09
CA GLY A 54 -2.13 -20.02 7.58
C GLY A 54 -1.92 -18.81 6.66
N PHE A 55 -0.68 -18.65 6.16
CA PHE A 55 -0.25 -17.45 5.43
C PHE A 55 -1.07 -17.17 4.17
N MET A 56 -1.27 -18.16 3.29
CA MET A 56 -1.95 -17.93 2.02
C MET A 56 -3.44 -17.66 2.23
N ASP A 57 -4.07 -18.44 3.10
CA ASP A 57 -5.49 -18.28 3.41
C ASP A 57 -5.78 -16.92 4.05
N TYR A 58 -4.92 -16.47 4.97
CA TYR A 58 -5.03 -15.16 5.60
C TYR A 58 -5.05 -14.02 4.57
N TYR A 59 -4.04 -13.95 3.68
CA TYR A 59 -3.97 -12.87 2.69
C TYR A 59 -5.03 -13.01 1.60
N LYS A 60 -5.44 -14.23 1.25
CA LYS A 60 -6.56 -14.45 0.33
C LYS A 60 -7.87 -13.93 0.92
N LYS A 61 -8.14 -14.21 2.20
CA LYS A 61 -9.32 -13.70 2.89
C LYS A 61 -9.34 -12.17 2.91
N GLN A 62 -8.20 -11.53 3.18
CA GLN A 62 -8.09 -10.07 3.10
C GLN A 62 -8.40 -9.52 1.70
N LEU A 63 -7.91 -10.17 0.65
CA LEU A 63 -8.21 -9.80 -0.73
C LEU A 63 -9.70 -9.95 -1.06
N ASP A 64 -10.30 -11.06 -0.63
CA ASP A 64 -11.72 -11.33 -0.85
C ASP A 64 -12.61 -10.34 -0.09
N GLU A 65 -12.27 -10.00 1.15
CA GLU A 65 -12.96 -8.98 1.95
C GLU A 65 -12.90 -7.61 1.26
N LEU A 66 -11.71 -7.18 0.82
CA LEU A 66 -11.51 -5.92 0.10
C LEU A 66 -12.35 -5.85 -1.18
N ARG A 67 -12.37 -6.92 -1.98
CA ARG A 67 -13.11 -6.92 -3.26
C ARG A 67 -14.63 -6.90 -3.07
N LYS A 68 -15.11 -7.43 -1.95
CA LYS A 68 -16.53 -7.56 -1.64
C LYS A 68 -17.08 -6.41 -0.80
N SER A 69 -16.24 -5.53 -0.26
CA SER A 69 -16.72 -4.39 0.51
C SER A 69 -17.51 -3.44 -0.38
N GLU A 70 -18.62 -2.93 0.14
CA GLU A 70 -19.47 -1.94 -0.55
C GLU A 70 -18.69 -0.67 -0.91
N ASP A 71 -17.80 -0.25 -0.01
CA ASP A 71 -16.86 0.84 -0.21
C ASP A 71 -15.44 0.35 0.09
N GLN A 72 -14.66 0.14 -0.98
CA GLN A 72 -13.28 -0.33 -0.87
C GLN A 72 -12.35 0.71 -0.24
N GLU A 73 -12.59 2.01 -0.48
CA GLU A 73 -11.75 3.07 0.08
C GLU A 73 -11.97 3.16 1.59
N GLN A 74 -13.23 3.19 2.04
CA GLN A 74 -13.53 3.19 3.46
C GLN A 74 -13.08 1.89 4.14
N TYR A 75 -13.19 0.75 3.46
CA TYR A 75 -12.68 -0.54 3.97
C TYR A 75 -11.18 -0.46 4.23
N ILE A 76 -10.37 0.01 3.27
CA ILE A 76 -8.92 0.08 3.48
C ILE A 76 -8.58 1.05 4.61
N ILE A 77 -9.23 2.21 4.71
CA ILE A 77 -9.00 3.17 5.80
C ILE A 77 -9.24 2.51 7.16
N ASN A 78 -10.39 1.84 7.33
CA ASN A 78 -10.72 1.16 8.58
C ASN A 78 -9.73 0.03 8.89
N LYS A 79 -9.36 -0.74 7.87
CA LYS A 79 -8.44 -1.87 8.03
C LYS A 79 -7.03 -1.43 8.40
N THR A 80 -6.49 -0.41 7.73
CA THR A 80 -5.13 0.07 7.98
C THR A 80 -5.02 0.70 9.37
N ARG A 81 -6.04 1.46 9.82
CA ARG A 81 -6.14 1.99 11.19
C ARG A 81 -6.12 0.89 12.26
N SER A 82 -6.88 -0.19 12.04
CA SER A 82 -6.88 -1.34 12.95
C SER A 82 -5.53 -2.06 12.99
N LEU A 83 -4.86 -2.20 11.84
CA LEU A 83 -3.58 -2.90 11.73
C LEU A 83 -2.40 -2.08 12.28
N LEU A 84 -2.42 -0.76 12.06
CA LEU A 84 -1.41 0.21 12.44
C LEU A 84 -2.09 1.38 13.16
N PRO A 85 -2.43 1.25 14.45
CA PRO A 85 -3.14 2.31 15.18
C PRO A 85 -2.24 3.50 15.54
N ASN A 86 -0.91 3.35 15.49
CA ASN A 86 0.05 4.41 15.77
C ASN A 86 1.44 4.08 15.20
N GLU A 87 2.33 5.07 15.25
CA GLU A 87 3.72 5.00 14.77
C GLU A 87 4.50 3.85 15.43
N LYS A 88 4.37 3.69 16.75
CA LYS A 88 5.11 2.67 17.52
C LYS A 88 4.78 1.25 17.05
N ILE A 89 3.52 0.97 16.70
CA ILE A 89 3.12 -0.34 16.16
C ILE A 89 3.69 -0.55 14.76
N TYR A 90 3.72 0.49 13.92
CA TYR A 90 4.35 0.44 12.61
C TYR A 90 5.85 0.13 12.70
N ASP A 91 6.59 0.89 13.50
CA ASP A 91 8.03 0.69 13.71
C ASP A 91 8.35 -0.72 14.22
N THR A 92 7.56 -1.21 15.17
CA THR A 92 7.70 -2.56 15.72
C THR A 92 7.54 -3.62 14.63
N LYS A 93 6.52 -3.49 13.78
CA LYS A 93 6.28 -4.43 12.67
C LYS A 93 7.40 -4.36 11.63
N ILE A 94 7.80 -3.17 11.19
CA ILE A 94 8.89 -3.00 10.22
C ILE A 94 10.19 -3.62 10.75
N LYS A 95 10.54 -3.39 12.02
CA LYS A 95 11.73 -3.97 12.65
C LYS A 95 11.65 -5.49 12.71
N ALA A 96 10.52 -6.06 13.10
CA ALA A 96 10.32 -7.50 13.16
C ALA A 96 10.46 -8.16 11.78
N PHE A 97 9.80 -7.59 10.75
CA PHE A 97 9.91 -8.13 9.39
C PHE A 97 11.28 -7.90 8.78
N SER A 98 11.98 -6.80 9.09
CA SER A 98 13.32 -6.56 8.56
C SER A 98 14.37 -7.50 9.13
N ASN A 99 14.24 -7.89 10.41
CA ASN A 99 15.30 -8.58 11.15
C ASN A 99 15.09 -10.09 11.30
N SER A 100 13.85 -10.56 11.45
CA SER A 100 13.59 -11.94 11.89
C SER A 100 12.59 -12.69 11.03
N TYR A 101 11.43 -12.11 10.74
CA TYR A 101 10.39 -12.84 10.02
C TYR A 101 10.76 -13.10 8.57
N TYR A 102 10.50 -14.33 8.12
CA TYR A 102 10.77 -14.77 6.76
C TYR A 102 12.22 -14.52 6.33
N LYS A 103 13.19 -14.70 7.25
CA LYS A 103 14.62 -14.51 6.98
C LYS A 103 15.10 -15.35 5.79
N SER A 104 14.67 -16.62 5.72
CA SER A 104 14.92 -17.56 4.62
C SER A 104 14.03 -17.35 3.39
N GLU A 105 13.02 -16.48 3.47
CA GLU A 105 12.02 -16.27 2.42
C GLU A 105 11.98 -14.78 2.01
N PRO A 106 13.09 -14.23 1.46
CA PRO A 106 13.25 -12.79 1.22
C PRO A 106 12.18 -12.17 0.33
N LYS A 107 11.57 -12.90 -0.63
CA LYS A 107 10.49 -12.33 -1.45
C LYS A 107 9.20 -12.12 -0.64
N ILE A 108 8.87 -13.04 0.28
CA ILE A 108 7.72 -12.85 1.18
C ILE A 108 7.99 -11.66 2.10
N ARG A 109 9.19 -11.63 2.70
CA ARG A 109 9.62 -10.52 3.56
C ARG A 109 9.49 -9.17 2.84
N GLN A 110 10.01 -9.05 1.63
CA GLN A 110 9.97 -7.81 0.86
C GLN A 110 8.54 -7.41 0.49
N ALA A 111 7.70 -8.36 0.07
CA ALA A 111 6.30 -8.08 -0.25
C ALA A 111 5.52 -7.56 0.96
N ILE A 112 5.73 -8.14 2.14
CA ILE A 112 5.11 -7.66 3.38
C ILE A 112 5.64 -6.29 3.79
N LEU A 113 6.95 -6.04 3.69
CA LEU A 113 7.53 -4.73 4.00
C LEU A 113 6.97 -3.63 3.09
N ASN A 114 6.79 -3.93 1.80
CA ASN A 114 6.18 -3.00 0.86
C ASN A 114 4.71 -2.73 1.22
N TYR A 115 3.94 -3.78 1.54
CA TYR A 115 2.58 -3.66 2.02
C TYR A 115 2.47 -2.80 3.29
N LEU A 116 3.31 -3.06 4.30
CA LEU A 116 3.33 -2.30 5.55
C LEU A 116 3.61 -0.81 5.32
N LYS A 117 4.57 -0.47 4.46
CA LYS A 117 4.86 0.91 4.09
C LYS A 117 3.69 1.57 3.38
N LEU A 118 2.96 0.81 2.56
CA LEU A 118 1.81 1.30 1.82
C LEU A 118 0.64 1.61 2.76
N ILE A 119 0.27 0.65 3.61
CA ILE A 119 -0.83 0.85 4.57
C ILE A 119 -0.51 1.91 5.62
N TYR A 120 0.77 2.10 5.96
CA TYR A 120 1.21 3.17 6.86
C TYR A 120 0.92 4.57 6.30
N LYS A 121 1.11 4.78 4.99
CA LYS A 121 0.81 6.07 4.35
C LYS A 121 -0.67 6.46 4.48
N ILE A 122 -1.57 5.48 4.54
CA ILE A 122 -3.00 5.69 4.81
C ILE A 122 -3.21 5.90 6.30
N ALA A 123 -2.76 4.96 7.13
CA ALA A 123 -3.08 4.92 8.55
C ALA A 123 -2.60 6.17 9.31
N LYS A 124 -1.41 6.70 8.96
CA LYS A 124 -0.81 7.85 9.65
C LYS A 124 -1.65 9.12 9.61
N GLU A 125 -2.48 9.27 8.58
CA GLU A 125 -3.40 10.42 8.45
C GLU A 125 -4.53 10.37 9.48
N TYR A 126 -4.73 9.22 10.13
CA TYR A 126 -5.79 8.96 11.10
C TYR A 126 -5.25 8.58 12.48
N PHE A 127 -3.95 8.78 12.74
CA PHE A 127 -3.40 8.54 14.06
C PHE A 127 -3.99 9.54 15.04
N ILE A 128 -4.46 9.01 16.17
CA ILE A 128 -4.97 9.81 17.28
C ILE A 128 -3.90 9.94 18.35
N THR A 129 -3.92 11.06 19.07
CA THR A 129 -2.97 11.32 20.14
C THR A 129 -3.25 10.43 21.36
N ASP A 130 -2.29 10.38 22.28
CA ASP A 130 -2.44 9.62 23.51
C ASP A 130 -3.53 10.20 24.40
N GLU A 131 -3.65 11.54 24.43
CA GLU A 131 -4.75 12.23 25.12
C GLU A 131 -6.10 11.82 24.54
N LYS A 132 -6.22 11.76 23.20
CA LYS A 132 -7.48 11.37 22.57
C LYS A 132 -7.87 9.91 22.87
N ARG A 133 -6.88 9.02 22.95
CA ARG A 133 -7.09 7.63 23.37
C ARG A 133 -7.55 7.53 24.82
N GLU A 134 -6.98 8.34 25.69
CA GLU A 134 -7.42 8.40 27.09
C GLU A 134 -8.85 8.92 27.21
N GLU A 135 -9.23 9.95 26.45
CA GLU A 135 -10.62 10.43 26.39
C GLU A 135 -11.60 9.33 25.94
N GLU A 136 -11.27 8.57 24.89
CA GLU A 136 -12.09 7.45 24.40
C GLU A 136 -12.23 6.35 25.46
N LEU A 137 -11.15 6.02 26.17
CA LEU A 137 -11.16 5.05 27.26
C LEU A 137 -12.06 5.52 28.41
N GLN A 138 -11.90 6.76 28.86
CA GLN A 138 -12.71 7.31 29.96
C GLN A 138 -14.20 7.40 29.57
N ALA A 139 -14.51 7.76 28.33
CA ALA A 139 -15.90 7.78 27.85
C ALA A 139 -16.53 6.37 27.87
N TRP A 140 -15.79 5.35 27.43
CA TRP A 140 -16.25 3.95 27.45
C TRP A 140 -16.41 3.39 28.87
N LEU A 141 -15.54 3.75 29.80
CA LEU A 141 -15.64 3.30 31.19
C LEU A 141 -16.85 3.91 31.93
N ASN A 142 -17.36 5.06 31.47
CA ASN A 142 -18.45 5.80 32.10
C ASN A 142 -19.80 5.67 31.36
N SER A 143 -19.87 4.85 30.30
CA SER A 143 -21.10 4.54 29.55
C SER A 143 -21.79 3.28 30.07
#